data_AF-A0A429Z6L1-F1
#
_entry.id   AF-A0A429Z6L1-F1
#
_cell.length_a   1.000
_cell.length_b   1.000
_cell.length_c   1.000
_cell.angle_alpha   90.00
_cell.angle_beta   90.00
_cell.angle_gamma   90.00
#
_symmetry.space_group_name_H-M   'P 1'
#
loop_
_entity.id
_entity.type
_entity.pdbx_description
1 polymer ?
#
loop_
_entity_poly.entity_id
_entity_poly.type
_entity_poly.pdbx_seq_one_letter_code
_entity_poly.pdbx_strand_id
1 'polypeptide(L)'
;MEILLTGVLPQEKPLIKAWAKKQTPLIIITEELLTEENLPFLDGKHGLILTDNNLSQEVLNKMKLLEIPYVKRAALASKELPTKENEFETMLDQALLTIQHQISL
;
A
#
# COMPACT_ATOMS: atom_id res chain seq x y z
N MET A 1 6.21 -11.18 -8.21
CA MET A 1 5.74 -10.49 -7.00
C MET A 1 5.01 -9.23 -7.43
N GLU A 2 3.81 -9.02 -6.89
CA GLU A 2 2.94 -7.88 -7.20
C GLU A 2 2.47 -7.26 -5.89
N ILE A 3 2.43 -5.93 -5.84
CA ILE A 3 1.97 -5.18 -4.67
C ILE A 3 0.84 -4.26 -5.08
N LEU A 4 -0.23 -4.27 -4.30
CA LEU A 4 -1.32 -3.32 -4.48
C LEU A 4 -1.09 -2.09 -3.62
N LEU A 5 -1.36 -0.91 -4.18
CA LEU A 5 -1.39 0.36 -3.50
C LEU A 5 -2.82 0.91 -3.61
N THR A 6 -3.49 1.12 -2.48
CA THR A 6 -4.90 1.55 -2.41
C THR A 6 -5.07 2.80 -1.55
N GLY A 7 -6.16 3.54 -1.80
CA GLY A 7 -6.47 4.79 -1.09
C GLY A 7 -5.62 5.96 -1.58
N VAL A 8 -5.21 5.91 -2.85
CA VAL A 8 -4.35 6.93 -3.46
C VAL A 8 -5.18 8.17 -3.76
N LEU A 9 -4.73 9.32 -3.28
CA LEU A 9 -5.41 10.57 -3.59
C LEU A 9 -5.14 10.97 -5.06
N PRO A 10 -6.12 11.58 -5.76
CA PRO A 10 -5.96 11.94 -7.18
C PRO A 10 -4.71 12.80 -7.46
N GLN A 11 -4.36 13.70 -6.54
CA GLN A 11 -3.18 14.55 -6.64
C GLN A 11 -1.84 13.78 -6.50
N GLU A 12 -1.85 12.61 -5.86
CA GLU A 12 -0.66 11.79 -5.64
C GLU A 12 -0.43 10.80 -6.79
N LYS A 13 -1.47 10.53 -7.58
CA LYS A 13 -1.45 9.57 -8.70
C LYS A 13 -0.28 9.78 -9.68
N PRO A 14 0.08 11.00 -10.11
CA PRO A 14 1.23 11.20 -11.01
C PRO A 14 2.55 10.79 -10.35
N LEU A 15 2.73 11.16 -9.08
CA LEU A 15 3.93 10.86 -8.29
C LEU A 15 4.06 9.35 -8.06
N ILE A 16 2.97 8.73 -7.63
CA ILE A 16 2.90 7.29 -7.40
C ILE A 16 3.17 6.53 -8.70
N LYS A 17 2.60 6.95 -9.84
CA LYS A 17 2.87 6.30 -11.12
C LYS A 17 4.34 6.43 -11.52
N ALA A 18 4.96 7.58 -11.27
CA ALA A 18 6.37 7.78 -11.55
C ALA A 18 7.25 6.90 -10.64
N TRP A 19 6.94 6.83 -9.35
CA TRP A 19 7.58 5.95 -8.39
C TRP A 19 7.41 4.48 -8.78
N ALA A 20 6.17 4.01 -8.99
CA ALA A 20 5.82 2.64 -9.34
C ALA A 20 6.57 2.11 -10.58
N LYS A 21 6.83 2.97 -11.57
CA LYS A 21 7.61 2.62 -12.76
C LYS A 21 9.08 2.32 -12.47
N LYS A 22 9.63 2.86 -11.38
CA LYS A 22 11.01 2.63 -10.94
C LYS A 22 11.14 1.37 -10.07
N GLN A 23 10.03 0.82 -9.59
CA GLN A 23 10.03 -0.28 -8.63
C GLN A 23 9.95 -1.64 -9.30
N THR A 24 10.67 -2.60 -8.71
CA THR A 24 10.46 -4.04 -8.91
C THR A 24 10.23 -4.60 -7.52
N PRO A 25 9.03 -5.07 -7.16
CA PRO A 25 7.92 -5.68 -7.92
C PRO A 25 6.96 -4.73 -8.66
N LEU A 26 6.06 -5.32 -9.47
CA LEU A 26 4.96 -4.61 -10.14
C LEU A 26 4.02 -3.99 -9.09
N ILE A 27 3.84 -2.67 -9.18
CA ILE A 27 2.92 -1.93 -8.31
C ILE A 27 1.61 -1.68 -9.06
N ILE A 28 0.53 -2.26 -8.54
CA ILE A 28 -0.84 -2.03 -8.99
C ILE A 28 -1.41 -0.89 -8.16
N ILE A 29 -1.93 0.15 -8.82
CA ILE A 29 -2.45 1.35 -8.15
C ILE A 29 -3.96 1.35 -8.28
N THR A 30 -4.69 1.45 -7.17
CA THR A 30 -6.14 1.61 -7.14
C THR A 30 -6.56 2.84 -6.33
N GLU A 31 -7.51 3.58 -6.87
CA GLU A 31 -8.19 4.69 -6.19
C GLU A 31 -9.39 4.20 -5.37
N GLU A 32 -9.83 2.96 -5.61
CA GLU A 32 -10.94 2.37 -4.89
C GLU A 32 -10.51 1.99 -3.48
N LEU A 33 -11.36 2.35 -2.51
CA LEU A 33 -11.23 1.89 -1.14
C LEU A 33 -11.38 0.37 -1.10
N LEU A 34 -10.54 -0.26 -0.31
CA LEU A 34 -10.55 -1.70 -0.21
C LEU A 34 -11.73 -2.16 0.65
N THR A 35 -12.65 -2.89 0.04
CA THR A 35 -13.82 -3.48 0.69
C THR A 35 -13.64 -4.98 0.87
N GLU A 36 -14.50 -5.58 1.71
CA GLU A 36 -14.46 -7.01 1.96
C GLU A 36 -14.67 -7.86 0.70
N GLU A 37 -15.42 -7.34 -0.28
CA GLU A 37 -15.69 -8.00 -1.56
C GLU A 37 -14.45 -7.99 -2.48
N ASN A 38 -13.57 -7.01 -2.30
CA ASN A 38 -12.37 -6.85 -3.11
C ASN A 38 -11.16 -7.65 -2.58
N LEU A 39 -11.22 -8.10 -1.33
CA LEU A 39 -10.15 -8.87 -0.66
C LEU A 39 -9.85 -10.23 -1.32
N PRO A 40 -10.83 -11.04 -1.75
CA PRO A 40 -10.56 -12.31 -2.42
C PRO A 40 -9.79 -12.15 -3.74
N PHE A 41 -9.90 -10.99 -4.40
CA PHE A 41 -9.13 -10.68 -5.61
C PHE A 41 -7.66 -10.32 -5.30
N LEU A 42 -7.28 -10.26 -4.03
CA LEU A 42 -5.89 -10.09 -3.60
C LEU A 42 -5.17 -11.42 -3.37
N ASP A 43 -5.83 -12.56 -3.54
CA ASP A 43 -5.33 -13.93 -3.26
C ASP A 43 -4.16 -14.41 -4.16
N GLY A 44 -3.44 -13.49 -4.80
CA GLY A 44 -2.16 -13.71 -5.48
C GLY A 44 -1.21 -12.51 -5.40
N LYS A 45 -1.65 -11.41 -4.78
CA LYS A 45 -0.83 -10.23 -4.55
C LYS A 45 -0.03 -10.47 -3.29
N HIS A 46 1.27 -10.28 -3.41
CA HIS A 46 2.17 -10.65 -2.35
C HIS A 46 2.17 -9.60 -1.23
N GLY A 47 1.62 -8.40 -1.44
CA GLY A 47 1.35 -7.47 -0.33
C GLY A 47 0.61 -6.19 -0.72
N LEU A 48 0.32 -5.37 0.30
CA LEU A 48 -0.54 -4.19 0.18
C LEU A 48 0.04 -2.95 0.89
N ILE A 49 0.05 -1.82 0.20
CA ILE A 49 0.38 -0.52 0.78
C ILE A 49 -0.91 0.32 0.84
N LEU A 50 -1.22 0.85 2.02
CA LEU A 50 -2.43 1.64 2.27
C LEU A 50 -2.05 3.10 2.41
N THR A 51 -2.44 3.96 1.46
CA THR A 51 -2.16 5.41 1.54
C THR A 51 -3.22 6.20 2.29
N ASP A 52 -4.34 5.58 2.63
CA ASP A 52 -5.42 6.19 3.42
C ASP A 52 -5.73 5.35 4.67
N ASN A 53 -6.16 6.00 5.75
CA ASN A 53 -6.46 5.35 7.02
C ASN A 53 -7.90 4.83 7.13
N ASN A 54 -8.76 5.03 6.13
CA ASN A 54 -10.20 4.72 6.25
C ASN A 54 -10.58 3.26 5.95
N LEU A 55 -9.69 2.29 6.22
CA LEU A 55 -10.12 0.88 6.17
C LEU A 55 -10.98 0.52 7.37
N SER A 56 -12.11 -0.12 7.09
CA SER A 56 -12.97 -0.73 8.11
C SER A 56 -12.21 -1.80 8.90
N GLN A 57 -12.51 -1.92 10.20
CA GLN A 57 -11.91 -2.93 11.06
C GLN A 57 -12.17 -4.36 10.55
N GLU A 58 -13.32 -4.60 9.92
CA GLU A 58 -13.68 -5.89 9.31
C GLU A 58 -12.72 -6.27 8.17
N VAL A 59 -12.40 -5.32 7.28
CA VAL A 59 -11.43 -5.52 6.19
C VAL A 59 -10.05 -5.86 6.76
N LEU A 60 -9.61 -5.13 7.80
CA LEU A 60 -8.34 -5.41 8.48
C LEU A 60 -8.31 -6.80 9.13
N ASN A 61 -9.44 -7.22 9.73
CA ASN A 61 -9.54 -8.55 10.33
C ASN A 61 -9.48 -9.64 9.25
N LYS A 62 -10.20 -9.47 8.13
CA LYS A 62 -10.12 -10.42 6.99
C LYS A 62 -8.72 -10.49 6.38
N MET A 63 -8.04 -9.36 6.21
CA MET A 63 -6.67 -9.36 5.73
C MET A 63 -5.72 -10.14 6.65
N LYS A 64 -5.89 -10.01 7.98
CA LYS A 64 -5.13 -10.81 8.95
C LYS A 64 -5.45 -12.31 8.84
N LEU A 65 -6.72 -12.66 8.64
CA LEU A 65 -7.14 -14.06 8.46
C LEU A 65 -6.58 -14.67 7.16
N LEU A 66 -6.44 -13.86 6.12
CA LEU A 66 -5.88 -14.24 4.82
C LEU A 66 -4.35 -14.11 4.78
N GLU A 67 -3.70 -13.77 5.90
CA GLU A 67 -2.25 -13.58 6.00
C GLU A 67 -1.67 -12.60 4.95
N ILE A 68 -2.49 -11.64 4.49
CA ILE A 68 -2.06 -10.65 3.50
C ILE A 68 -1.19 -9.61 4.21
N PRO A 69 0.10 -9.48 3.86
CA PRO A 69 0.96 -8.48 4.47
C PRO A 69 0.53 -7.09 4.01
N TYR A 70 0.46 -6.16 4.96
CA TYR A 70 0.06 -4.79 4.68
C TYR A 70 0.79 -3.78 5.54
N VAL A 71 0.88 -2.56 5.02
CA VAL A 71 1.46 -1.42 5.72
C VAL A 71 0.58 -0.19 5.57
N LYS A 72 0.33 0.49 6.70
CA LYS A 72 -0.46 1.72 6.75
C LYS A 72 0.43 2.93 6.55
N ARG A 73 0.00 3.91 5.75
CA ARG A 73 0.67 5.20 5.62
C ARG A 73 0.87 5.90 6.96
N ALA A 74 -0.11 5.86 7.86
CA ALA A 74 0.06 6.42 9.21
C ALA A 74 1.16 5.72 10.04
N ALA A 75 1.48 4.46 9.75
CA ALA A 75 2.59 3.78 10.41
C ALA A 75 3.95 4.24 9.86
N LEU A 76 3.98 4.85 8.67
CA LEU A 76 5.19 5.29 7.97
C LEU A 76 5.42 6.80 8.11
N ALA A 77 4.35 7.60 8.16
CA ALA A 77 4.42 9.04 8.35
C ALA A 77 4.60 9.36 9.84
N SER A 78 5.84 9.69 10.24
CA SER A 78 6.11 10.24 11.57
C SER A 78 5.49 11.63 11.69
N LYS A 79 4.30 11.70 12.31
CA LYS A 79 3.57 12.91 12.75
C LYS A 79 3.09 13.91 11.67
N GLU A 80 3.68 13.98 10.49
CA GLU A 80 3.27 14.90 9.42
C GLU A 80 3.25 14.20 8.05
N LEU A 81 2.25 14.51 7.23
CA LEU A 81 2.16 13.99 5.87
C LEU A 81 3.31 14.59 5.04
N PRO A 82 4.06 13.78 4.26
CA PRO A 82 5.12 14.29 3.43
C PRO A 82 4.56 15.33 2.44
N THR A 83 5.09 16.55 2.50
CA THR A 83 4.67 17.66 1.62
C THR A 83 5.53 17.78 0.36
N LYS A 84 6.70 17.12 0.35
CA LYS A 84 7.61 17.07 -0.79
C LYS A 84 7.60 15.69 -1.45
N GLU A 85 7.82 15.69 -2.77
CA GLU A 85 7.91 14.49 -3.61
C GLU A 85 8.93 13.46 -3.08
N ASN A 86 10.13 13.90 -2.71
CA ASN A 86 11.18 13.01 -2.20
C ASN A 86 10.80 12.32 -0.87
N GLU A 87 10.07 13.02 0.01
CA GLU A 87 9.63 12.45 1.29
C GLU A 87 8.53 11.41 1.08
N PHE A 88 7.69 11.63 0.07
CA PHE A 88 6.65 10.70 -0.33
C PHE A 88 7.21 9.44 -0.99
N GLU A 89 8.17 9.57 -1.92
CA GLU A 89 8.87 8.40 -2.49
C GLU A 89 9.57 7.60 -1.39
N THR A 90 10.31 8.26 -0.48
CA THR A 90 10.99 7.60 0.65
C THR A 90 10.03 6.82 1.54
N MET A 91 8.85 7.39 1.82
CA MET A 91 7.81 6.72 2.61
C MET A 91 7.31 5.45 1.90
N LEU A 92 7.09 5.51 0.58
CA LEU A 92 6.66 4.36 -0.21
C LEU A 92 7.76 3.30 -0.35
N ASP A 93 9.03 3.68 -0.44
CA ASP A 93 10.16 2.74 -0.43
C ASP A 93 10.25 2.01 0.92
N GLN A 94 10.06 2.70 2.05
CA GLN A 94 9.99 2.05 3.37
C GLN A 94 8.79 1.10 3.48
N ALA A 95 7.64 1.51 2.92
CA ALA A 95 6.44 0.67 2.83
C ALA A 95 6.75 -0.63 2.09
N LEU A 96 7.36 -0.50 0.91
CA LEU A 96 7.73 -1.58 0.03
C LEU A 96 8.70 -2.55 0.72
N LEU A 97 9.76 -2.03 1.34
CA LEU A 97 10.73 -2.83 2.08
C LEU A 97 10.08 -3.60 3.24
N THR A 98 9.16 -2.97 3.96
CA THR A 98 8.42 -3.61 5.07
C THR A 98 7.60 -4.79 4.56
N ILE A 99 6.89 -4.61 3.46
CA ILE A 99 6.09 -5.67 2.83
C ILE A 99 6.99 -6.80 2.32
N GLN A 100 8.08 -6.48 1.63
CA GLN A 100 9.05 -7.46 1.15
C GLN A 100 9.64 -8.31 2.27
N HIS A 101 9.92 -7.68 3.41
CA HIS A 101 10.42 -8.38 4.59
C HIS A 101 9.35 -9.33 5.18
N GLN A 102 8.09 -8.90 5.24
CA GLN A 102 6.97 -9.74 5.73
C GLN A 102 6.70 -10.95 4.83
N ILE A 103 6.93 -10.84 3.52
CA ILE A 103 6.75 -11.93 2.54
C ILE A 103 7.93 -12.91 2.55
N SER A 104 9.12 -12.43 2.88
CA SER A 104 10.36 -13.23 2.80
C SER A 104 10.63 -14.06 4.07
N LEU A 105 9.77 -13.96 5.09
CA LEU A 105 9.82 -14.70 6.35
C LEU A 105 8.84 -15.88 6.33
#